data_AF-A0A932MLI8-F1
#
_entry.id   AF-A0A932MLI8-F1
#
_cell.length_a   1.000
_cell.length_b   1.000
_cell.length_c   1.000
_cell.angle_alpha   90.00
_cell.angle_beta   90.00
_cell.angle_gamma   90.00
#
_symmetry.space_group_name_H-M   'P 1'
#
loop_
_entity.id
_entity.type
_entity.pdbx_description
1 polymer ?
#
loop_
_entity_poly.entity_id
_entity_poly.type
_entity_poly.pdbx_seq_one_letter_code
_entity_poly.pdbx_strand_id
1 'polypeptide(L)' 'MQTTTEQWLKTIPQDKGYYFAGFADGEGSFNVSLRKRDDHHIGWQVVLTFNVSQKESYILSQFKKLLGCGRLQTRPD' A
#
# COMPACT_ATOMS: atom_id res chain seq x y z
N MET A 1 -9.88 -19.87 -16.28
CA MET A 1 -9.53 -20.45 -14.96
C MET A 1 -9.16 -19.29 -14.05
N GLN A 2 -9.98 -18.95 -13.04
CA GLN A 2 -9.66 -17.85 -12.12
C GLN A 2 -8.56 -18.33 -11.15
N THR A 3 -7.41 -17.67 -11.20
CA THR A 3 -6.24 -17.93 -10.37
C THR A 3 -6.56 -17.69 -8.89
N THR A 4 -6.19 -18.64 -8.04
CA THR A 4 -6.46 -18.69 -6.59
C THR A 4 -6.01 -17.42 -5.84
N THR A 5 -5.10 -16.64 -6.41
CA THR A 5 -4.48 -15.43 -5.84
C THR A 5 -5.45 -14.26 -5.63
N GLU A 6 -6.61 -14.23 -6.29
CA GLU A 6 -7.54 -13.09 -6.25
C GLU A 6 -8.82 -13.35 -5.43
N GLN A 7 -8.94 -14.51 -4.77
CA GLN A 7 -10.15 -14.86 -4.03
C GLN A 7 -10.47 -13.88 -2.89
N TRP A 8 -9.44 -13.29 -2.27
CA TRP A 8 -9.61 -12.30 -1.22
C TRP A 8 -10.23 -10.99 -1.73
N LEU A 9 -9.99 -10.57 -2.98
CA LEU A 9 -10.59 -9.35 -3.55
C LEU A 9 -12.10 -9.45 -3.58
N LYS A 10 -12.65 -10.64 -3.86
CA LYS A 10 -14.10 -10.89 -3.85
C LYS A 10 -14.72 -10.76 -2.47
N THR A 11 -13.92 -10.78 -1.40
CA THR A 11 -14.40 -10.60 -0.02
C THR A 11 -14.58 -9.13 0.37
N ILE A 12 -14.05 -8.20 -0.45
CA ILE A 12 -14.16 -6.76 -0.20
C ILE A 12 -15.51 -6.28 -0.72
N PRO A 13 -16.38 -5.69 0.12
CA PRO A 13 -17.60 -5.05 -0.35
C PRO A 13 -17.29 -3.95 -1.37
N GLN A 14 -18.06 -3.89 -2.45
CA GLN A 14 -17.78 -3.04 -3.60
C GLN A 14 -17.76 -1.55 -3.25
N ASP A 15 -18.69 -1.11 -2.39
CA ASP A 15 -18.76 0.24 -1.83
C ASP A 15 -17.46 0.63 -1.09
N LYS A 16 -16.93 -0.31 -0.29
CA LYS A 16 -15.64 -0.10 0.40
C LYS A 16 -14.50 -0.06 -0.61
N GLY A 17 -14.47 -0.99 -1.56
CA GLY A 17 -13.44 -1.03 -2.60
C GLY A 17 -13.35 0.30 -3.34
N TYR A 18 -14.48 0.87 -3.76
CA TYR A 18 -14.55 2.18 -4.39
C TYR A 18 -14.07 3.32 -3.48
N TYR A 19 -14.45 3.30 -2.20
CA TYR A 19 -14.00 4.31 -1.25
C TYR A 19 -12.47 4.28 -1.07
N PHE A 20 -11.87 3.11 -0.86
CA PHE A 20 -10.43 2.98 -0.69
C PHE A 20 -9.65 3.31 -1.97
N ALA A 21 -10.17 2.93 -3.14
CA ALA A 21 -9.59 3.30 -4.42
C ALA A 21 -9.59 4.82 -4.61
N GLY A 22 -10.74 5.49 -4.43
CA GLY A 22 -10.83 6.95 -4.54
C GLY A 22 -9.98 7.68 -3.50
N PHE A 23 -9.88 7.16 -2.27
CA PHE A 23 -8.99 7.72 -1.26
C PHE A 23 -7.52 7.58 -1.66
N ALA A 24 -7.12 6.42 -2.19
CA ALA A 24 -5.76 6.19 -2.68
C ALA A 24 -5.43 7.05 -3.92
N ASP A 25 -6.41 7.35 -4.77
CA ASP A 25 -6.21 8.26 -5.90
C ASP A 25 -5.96 9.71 -5.45
N GLY A 26 -6.53 10.14 -4.32
CA GLY A 26 -6.33 11.48 -3.77
C GLY A 26 -5.10 11.61 -2.87
N GLU A 27 -4.91 10.68 -1.93
CA GLU A 27 -3.91 10.76 -0.85
C GLU A 27 -2.82 9.67 -0.94
N GLY A 28 -2.96 8.74 -1.87
CA GLY A 28 -2.05 7.62 -2.05
C GLY A 28 -0.87 7.95 -2.97
N SER A 29 0.21 7.21 -2.80
CA SER A 29 1.43 7.32 -3.60
C SER A 29 1.98 5.94 -3.89
N PHE A 30 1.94 5.55 -5.17
CA PHE A 30 2.68 4.41 -5.69
C PHE A 30 4.03 4.90 -6.21
N ASN A 31 5.10 4.42 -5.59
CA ASN A 31 6.44 4.90 -5.85
C ASN A 31 7.41 3.75 -6.15
N VAL A 32 8.26 3.95 -7.15
CA VAL A 32 9.35 3.06 -7.53
C VAL A 32 10.65 3.83 -7.32
N SER A 33 11.52 3.31 -6.45
CA SER A 33 12.81 3.94 -6.14
C SER A 33 13.97 2.96 -6.30
N LEU A 34 15.15 3.50 -6.57
CA LEU A 34 16.39 2.73 -6.60
C LEU A 34 17.20 3.07 -5.35
N ARG A 35 17.57 2.06 -4.57
CA ARG A 35 18.44 2.21 -3.41
C ARG A 35 19.78 1.58 -3.69
N LYS A 36 20.86 2.32 -3.44
CA LYS A 36 22.22 1.77 -3.57
C LYS A 36 22.43 0.69 -2.52
N ARG A 37 22.94 -0.46 -2.96
CA ARG A 37 23.12 -1.66 -2.16
C ARG A 37 24.39 -2.37 -2.63
N ASP A 38 25.49 -2.12 -1.95
CA ASP A 38 26.80 -2.69 -2.30
C ASP A 38 26.87 -4.22 -2.10
N ASP A 39 25.90 -4.79 -1.37
CA ASP A 39 25.71 -6.23 -1.18
C ASP A 39 24.96 -6.92 -2.34
N HIS A 40 24.44 -6.15 -3.30
CA HIS A 40 23.77 -6.69 -4.48
C HIS A 40 24.72 -6.73 -5.67
N HIS A 41 24.65 -7.77 -6.50
CA HIS A 41 25.52 -7.94 -7.67
C HIS A 41 25.52 -6.73 -8.63
N ILE A 42 24.37 -6.04 -8.78
CA ILE A 42 24.21 -4.87 -9.66
C ILE A 42 24.48 -3.55 -8.89
N GLY A 43 24.65 -3.59 -7.57
CA GLY A 43 24.85 -2.41 -6.73
C GLY A 43 23.57 -1.61 -6.41
N TRP A 44 22.41 -2.07 -6.88
CA TRP A 44 21.13 -1.38 -6.73
C TRP A 44 19.99 -2.33 -6.38
N GLN A 45 19.06 -1.85 -5.57
CA GLN A 45 17.81 -2.50 -5.23
C GLN A 45 16.62 -1.66 -5.71
N VAL A 46 15.74 -2.28 -6.50
CA VAL A 46 14.44 -1.68 -6.85
C VAL A 46 13.49 -1.84 -5.66
N VAL A 47 12.93 -0.73 -5.19
CA VAL A 47 11.99 -0.71 -4.06
C VAL A 47 10.67 -0.12 -4.52
N LEU A 48 9.63 -0.95 -4.41
CA LEU A 48 8.25 -0.59 -4.68
C LEU A 48 7.55 -0.26 -3.35
N THR A 49 6.93 0.90 -3.25
CA THR A 49 6.17 1.30 -2.08
C THR A 49 4.82 1.86 -2.47
N PHE A 50 3.78 1.43 -1.75
CA PHE A 50 2.51 2.13 -1.71
C PHE A 50 2.37 2.78 -0.34
N ASN A 51 2.17 4.10 -0.32
CA ASN A 51 2.03 4.88 0.91
C ASN A 51 0.73 5.69 0.85
N VAL A 52 0.04 5.80 1.97
CA VAL A 52 -1.10 6.71 2.16
C VAL A 52 -0.78 7.56 3.37
N SER A 53 -0.85 8.88 3.22
CA SER A 53 -0.56 9.83 4.30
C SER A 53 -1.85 10.50 4.76
N GLN A 54 -2.08 10.58 6.06
CA GLN A 54 -3.19 11.34 6.63
C GLN A 54 -2.88 11.69 8.08
N LYS A 55 -3.42 12.82 8.54
CA LYS A 55 -3.32 13.28 9.93
C LYS A 55 -4.03 12.31 10.88
N GLU A 56 -5.25 11.91 10.55
CA GLU A 56 -6.02 10.96 11.34
C GLU A 56 -5.62 9.51 11.03
N SER A 57 -5.14 8.79 12.05
CA SER A 57 -4.69 7.40 11.91
C SER A 57 -5.80 6.39 11.65
N TYR A 58 -7.07 6.75 11.88
CA TYR A 58 -8.20 5.84 11.72
C TYR A 58 -8.27 5.29 10.29
N ILE A 59 -8.25 6.17 9.27
CA ILE A 59 -8.34 5.72 7.88
C ILE A 59 -7.14 4.84 7.48
N LEU A 60 -5.94 5.18 7.95
CA LEU A 60 -4.72 4.38 7.72
C LEU A 60 -4.83 2.98 8.36
N SER A 61 -5.47 2.89 9.53
CA SER A 61 -5.74 1.61 10.20
C SER A 61 -6.72 0.75 9.40
N GLN A 62 -7.70 1.37 8.73
CA GLN A 62 -8.64 0.65 7.87
C GLN A 62 -7.95 0.15 6.60
N PHE A 63 -7.05 0.92 5.98
CA PHE A 63 -6.20 0.44 4.88
C PHE A 63 -5.39 -0.78 5.29
N LYS A 64 -4.72 -0.74 6.44
CA LYS A 64 -3.95 -1.88 6.97
C LYS A 64 -4.84 -3.11 7.20
N LYS A 65 -6.05 -2.92 7.74
CA LYS A 65 -7.01 -4.01 7.96
C LYS A 65 -7.50 -4.60 6.64
N LEU A 66 -7.82 -3.76 5.66
CA LEU A 66 -8.30 -4.19 4.34
C LEU A 66 -7.24 -4.95 3.55
N LEU A 67 -6.03 -4.41 3.47
CA LEU A 67 -4.92 -4.99 2.70
C LEU A 67 -4.22 -6.15 3.43
N GLY A 68 -4.51 -6.34 4.72
CA GLY A 68 -3.90 -7.38 5.56
C GLY A 68 -2.39 -7.23 5.76
N CYS A 69 -1.80 -6.11 5.35
CA CYS A 69 -0.36 -5.88 5.37
C CYS A 69 -0.01 -4.40 5.62
N GLY A 70 1.27 -4.04 5.47
CA GLY A 70 1.75 -2.66 5.67
C GLY A 70 1.99 -2.30 7.15
N ARG A 71 2.47 -1.08 7.38
CA ARG A 71 2.82 -0.54 8.70
C ARG A 71 2.30 0.90 8.81
N LEU A 72 1.82 1.29 9.99
CA LEU A 72 1.53 2.70 10.28
C LEU A 72 2.79 3.32 10.91
N GLN A 73 3.15 4.51 10.47
CA GLN A 73 4.27 5.28 11.00
C GLN A 73 3.80 6.70 11.28
N THR A 74 4.06 7.19 12.48
CA THR A 74 3.90 8.60 12.81
C THR A 74 5.18 9.34 12.46
N ARG A 75 5.05 10.48 11.77
CA ARG A 75 6.18 11.39 11.58
C ARG A 75 5.98 12.55 12.56
N PRO A 76 6.97 12.85 13.42
CA PRO A 76 6.98 14.14 14.09
C PRO A 76 7.17 15.20 13.01
N ASP A 77 6.26 16.19 12.99
CA ASP A 77 6.40 17.40 12.18
C ASP A 77 7.52 18.29 12.75
#